data_AF-K1TUR9-F1
#
_entry.id   AF-K1TUR9-F1
#
_cell.length_a   1.000
_cell.length_b   1.000
_cell.length_c   1.000
_cell.angle_alpha   90.00
_cell.angle_beta   90.00
_cell.angle_gamma   90.00
#
_symmetry.space_group_name_H-M   'P 1'
#
loop_
_entity.id
_entity.type
_entity.pdbx_description
1 polymer ?
#
loop_
_entity_poly.entity_id
_entity_poly.type
_entity_poly.pdbx_seq_one_letter_code
_entity_poly.pdbx_strand_id
1 'polypeptide(L)' 'LLDKGREIAEKIYERHTFLTDWLTSIGVDPTVAAEDACRIEHVISAETFTAMKKTLKTK' A
#
# COMPACT_ATOMS: atom_id res chain seq x y z
N LEU A 1 -5.45 20.75 -16.80
CA LEU A 1 -5.12 20.63 -15.36
C LEU A 1 -5.43 19.21 -14.88
N LEU A 2 -4.76 18.14 -15.36
CA LEU A 2 -5.21 16.79 -14.96
C LEU A 2 -4.15 15.68 -14.90
N ASP A 3 -2.86 15.96 -15.09
CA ASP A 3 -1.86 14.89 -15.04
C ASP A 3 -1.33 14.67 -13.62
N LYS A 4 -1.00 15.75 -12.91
CA LYS A 4 -0.42 15.67 -11.56
C LYS A 4 -1.37 15.10 -10.49
N GLY A 5 -2.67 15.36 -10.61
CA GLY A 5 -3.66 14.80 -9.67
C GLY A 5 -3.85 13.29 -9.83
N ARG A 6 -3.78 12.80 -11.08
CA ARG A 6 -3.92 11.37 -11.40
C ARG A 6 -2.72 10.57 -10.88
N GLU A 7 -1.51 11.07 -11.08
CA GLU A 7 -0.29 10.42 -10.60
C GLU A 7 -0.26 10.26 -9.07
N ILE A 8 -0.83 11.21 -8.33
CA ILE A 8 -0.90 11.13 -6.86
C ILE A 8 -1.92 10.07 -6.45
N ALA A 9 -3.09 10.04 -7.08
CA ALA A 9 -4.14 9.05 -6.80
C ALA A 9 -3.67 7.62 -7.13
N GLU A 10 -3.00 7.43 -8.26
CA GLU A 10 -2.45 6.12 -8.67
C GLU A 10 -1.41 5.60 -7.67
N LYS A 11 -0.53 6.48 -7.15
CA LYS A 11 0.47 6.11 -6.13
C LYS A 11 -0.16 5.71 -4.80
N ILE A 12 -1.24 6.36 -4.39
CA ILE A 12 -1.96 6.00 -3.17
C ILE A 12 -2.63 4.64 -3.37
N TYR A 13 -3.35 4.45 -4.48
CA TYR A 13 -4.00 3.17 -4.77
C TYR A 13 -3.03 1.98 -4.86
N GLU A 14 -1.85 2.17 -5.45
CA GLU A 14 -0.79 1.16 -5.47
C GLU A 14 -0.34 0.77 -4.05
N ARG A 15 -0.20 1.75 -3.16
CA ARG A 15 0.20 1.49 -1.76
C ARG A 15 -0.89 0.76 -1.01
N HIS A 16 -2.14 1.17 -1.16
CA HIS A 16 -3.30 0.54 -0.53
C HIS A 16 -3.36 -0.95 -0.86
N THR A 17 -3.33 -1.26 -2.15
CA THR A 17 -3.48 -2.63 -2.67
C THR A 17 -2.33 -3.52 -2.22
N PHE A 18 -1.08 -3.05 -2.41
CA PHE A 18 0.10 -3.81 -1.98
C PHE A 18 0.09 -4.11 -0.47
N LEU A 19 -0.22 -3.12 0.36
CA LEU A 19 -0.24 -3.29 1.82
C LEU A 19 -1.37 -4.21 2.25
N THR A 20 -2.55 -4.10 1.64
CA THR A 20 -3.70 -4.97 1.92
C THR A 20 -3.37 -6.42 1.58
N ASP A 21 -2.82 -6.67 0.39
CA ASP A 21 -2.45 -8.01 -0.07
C ASP A 21 -1.34 -8.59 0.81
N TRP A 22 -0.35 -7.78 1.16
CA TRP A 22 0.75 -8.22 1.99
C TRP A 22 0.30 -8.55 3.42
N LEU A 23 -0.50 -7.68 4.06
CA LEU A 23 -1.04 -7.93 5.40
C LEU A 23 -1.93 -9.18 5.42
N THR A 24 -2.76 -9.35 4.37
CA THR A 24 -3.55 -10.56 4.19
C THR A 24 -2.66 -11.80 4.04
N SER A 25 -1.56 -11.70 3.30
CA SER A 25 -0.63 -12.81 3.08
C SER A 25 0.06 -13.30 4.35
N ILE A 26 0.22 -12.44 5.35
CA ILE A 26 0.79 -12.79 6.66
C ILE A 26 -0.28 -13.21 7.69
N GLY A 27 -1.55 -13.32 7.27
CA GLY A 27 -2.64 -13.88 8.07
C GLY A 27 -3.55 -12.87 8.76
N VAL A 28 -3.45 -11.58 8.40
CA VAL A 28 -4.42 -10.58 8.87
C VAL A 28 -5.76 -10.78 8.14
N ASP A 29 -6.87 -10.62 8.85
CA ASP A 29 -8.20 -10.64 8.24
C ASP A 29 -8.29 -9.59 7.12
N PRO A 30 -8.87 -9.90 5.93
CA PRO A 30 -8.89 -8.96 4.81
C PRO A 30 -9.52 -7.61 5.12
N THR A 31 -10.52 -7.55 6.00
CA THR A 31 -11.19 -6.30 6.37
C THR A 31 -10.28 -5.43 7.25
N VAL A 32 -9.59 -6.05 8.21
CA VAL A 32 -8.59 -5.40 9.06
C VAL A 32 -7.38 -4.97 8.23
N ALA A 33 -6.91 -5.83 7.31
CA ALA A 33 -5.79 -5.54 6.43
C ALA A 33 -6.03 -4.31 5.56
N ALA A 34 -7.23 -4.16 4.99
CA ALA A 34 -7.60 -2.99 4.20
C ALA A 34 -7.67 -1.71 5.05
N GLU A 35 -8.21 -1.80 6.27
CA GLU A 35 -8.30 -0.66 7.19
C GLU A 35 -6.92 -0.19 7.66
N ASP A 36 -6.03 -1.14 7.98
CA ASP A 36 -4.65 -0.85 8.37
C ASP A 36 -3.82 -0.33 7.19
N ALA A 37 -3.98 -0.91 6.00
CA ALA A 37 -3.34 -0.41 4.78
C ALA A 37 -3.71 1.06 4.50
N CYS A 38 -4.98 1.41 4.65
CA CYS A 38 -5.47 2.79 4.53
C CYS A 38 -4.77 3.75 5.50
N ARG A 39 -4.41 3.31 6.71
CA ARG A 39 -3.66 4.14 7.66
C ARG A 39 -2.17 4.19 7.31
N ILE A 40 -1.57 3.04 7.07
CA ILE A 40 -0.13 2.89 6.83
C ILE A 40 0.28 3.65 5.57
N GLU A 41 -0.51 3.59 4.50
CA GLU A 41 -0.17 4.23 3.23
C GLU A 41 -0.03 5.75 3.31
N HIS A 42 -0.70 6.39 4.27
CA HIS A 42 -0.62 7.84 4.46
C HIS A 42 0.54 8.25 5.37
N VAL A 43 1.15 7.31 6.10
CA VAL A 43 2.17 7.58 7.12
C VAL A 43 3.58 7.17 6.67
N ILE A 44 3.72 6.04 5.97
CA ILE A 44 5.06 5.52 5.62
C ILE A 44 5.72 6.37 4.52
N SER A 45 7.05 6.46 4.55
CA SER A 45 7.78 7.18 3.50
C SER A 45 7.74 6.42 2.15
N ALA A 46 8.04 7.12 1.05
CA ALA A 46 8.26 6.47 -0.25
C ALA A 46 9.46 5.51 -0.23
N GLU A 47 10.47 5.81 0.58
CA GLU A 47 11.65 4.96 0.78
C GLU A 47 11.27 3.64 1.44
N THR A 48 10.51 3.69 2.53
CA THR A 48 9.99 2.51 3.24
C THR A 48 9.17 1.64 2.30
N PHE A 49 8.23 2.24 1.57
CA PHE A 49 7.39 1.49 0.61
C PHE A 49 8.23 0.83 -0.50
N THR A 50 9.24 1.53 -1.02
CA THR A 50 10.15 0.98 -2.03
C THR A 50 10.98 -0.19 -1.49
N ALA A 51 11.46 -0.09 -0.24
CA ALA A 51 12.18 -1.18 0.41
C ALA A 51 11.27 -2.40 0.64
N MET A 52 10.04 -2.17 1.10
CA MET A 52 9.02 -3.21 1.27
C MET A 52 8.75 -3.97 -0.03
N LYS A 53 8.52 -3.28 -1.16
CA LYS A 53 8.30 -3.93 -2.45
C LYS A 53 9.47 -4.82 -2.92
N LYS A 54 10.70 -4.53 -2.48
CA LYS A 54 11.89 -5.32 -2.85
C LYS A 54 12.03 -6.59 -2.00
N THR A 55 11.59 -6.55 -0.75
CA THR A 55 11.87 -7.60 0.24
C THR A 55 10.66 -8.51 0.50
N LEU A 56 9.46 -7.98 0.35
CA LEU A 56 8.22 -8.68 0.68
C LEU A 56 7.65 -9.33 -0.58
N LYS A 57 7.20 -10.58 -0.44
CA LYS A 57 6.50 -11.30 -1.50
C LYS A 57 5.00 -11.22 -1.23
N THR A 58 4.23 -10.76 -2.20
CA THR A 58 2.79 -11.01 -2.24
C THR A 58 2.57 -12.39 -2.85
N LYS A 59 1.53 -13.10 -2.38
CA LYS A 59 1.22 -14.45 -2.84
C LYS A 59 0.62 -14.46 -4.23
#